data_AF-A0A953NXE6-F1
#
_entry.id   AF-A0A953NXE6-F1
#
_cell.length_a   1.000
_cell.length_b   1.000
_cell.length_c   1.000
_cell.angle_alpha   90.00
_cell.angle_beta   90.00
_cell.angle_gamma   90.00
#
_symmetry.space_group_name_H-M   'P 1'
#
loop_
_entity.id
_entity.type
_entity.pdbx_description
1 polymer ?
#
loop_
_entity_poly.entity_id
_entity_poly.type
_entity_poly.pdbx_seq_one_letter_code
_entity_poly.pdbx_strand_id
1 'polypeptide(L)'
;MEIISTPPAVEKSVLEFARRSGACFGSLDFAIDDQGEWWFLEINEQGQFLWLDDFNPRVTMMQKFLAFVTTPPGSKQTLEERESLFPSLAEYRESGAPEEVAPEVNVGANFISTE
;
A
#
# COMPACT_ATOMS: atom_id res chain seq x y z
N MET A 1 0.64 -16.39 0.00
CA MET A 1 0.17 -15.71 1.23
C MET A 1 -1.35 -15.59 1.16
N GLU A 2 -2.05 -15.72 2.29
CA GLU A 2 -3.53 -15.67 2.34
C GLU A 2 -4.03 -14.22 2.49
N ILE A 3 -5.19 -13.91 1.92
CA ILE A 3 -5.87 -12.63 2.15
C ILE A 3 -6.71 -12.79 3.42
N ILE A 4 -6.41 -11.98 4.42
CA ILE A 4 -7.17 -11.95 5.67
C ILE A 4 -8.25 -10.87 5.53
N SER A 5 -9.51 -11.23 5.78
CA SER A 5 -10.59 -10.24 5.83
C SER A 5 -10.44 -9.38 7.07
N THR A 6 -10.31 -8.07 6.87
CA THR A 6 -10.25 -7.09 7.96
C THR A 6 -11.58 -7.05 8.70
N PRO A 7 -11.60 -7.15 10.05
CA PRO A 7 -12.82 -6.98 10.81
C PRO A 7 -13.45 -5.59 10.56
N PRO A 8 -14.78 -5.46 10.42
CA PRO A 8 -15.43 -4.18 10.09
C PRO A 8 -15.11 -3.03 11.06
N ALA A 9 -14.90 -3.35 12.34
CA ALA A 9 -14.54 -2.36 13.35
C ALA A 9 -13.10 -1.83 13.15
N VAL A 10 -12.17 -2.71 12.74
CA VAL A 10 -10.78 -2.35 12.43
C VAL A 10 -10.75 -1.50 11.16
N GLU A 11 -11.43 -1.94 10.10
CA GLU A 11 -11.54 -1.18 8.84
C GLU A 11 -12.06 0.25 9.07
N LYS A 12 -13.17 0.38 9.80
CA LYS A 12 -13.72 1.69 10.18
C LYS A 12 -12.72 2.55 10.93
N SER A 13 -11.94 1.95 11.83
CA SER A 13 -10.95 2.67 12.64
C SER A 13 -9.75 3.12 11.81
N VAL A 14 -9.29 2.29 10.85
CA VAL A 14 -8.25 2.63 9.88
C VAL A 14 -8.68 3.81 9.00
N LEU A 15 -9.91 3.77 8.47
CA LEU A 15 -10.43 4.86 7.64
C LEU A 15 -10.57 6.18 8.44
N GLU A 16 -11.03 6.10 9.69
CA GLU A 16 -11.10 7.29 10.56
C GLU A 16 -9.72 7.81 10.96
N PHE A 17 -8.75 6.92 11.20
CA PHE A 17 -7.36 7.29 11.44
C PHE A 17 -6.77 8.01 10.24
N ALA A 18 -6.93 7.47 9.02
CA ALA A 18 -6.45 8.10 7.79
C ALA A 18 -7.07 9.49 7.58
N ARG A 19 -8.38 9.61 7.80
CA ARG A 19 -9.11 10.90 7.71
C ARG A 19 -8.59 11.94 8.71
N ARG A 20 -8.26 11.53 9.94
CA ARG A 20 -7.80 12.44 11.02
C ARG A 20 -6.33 12.81 10.91
N SER A 21 -5.49 11.89 10.43
CA SER A 21 -4.06 12.12 10.22
C SER A 21 -3.79 12.90 8.93
N GLY A 22 -4.70 12.82 7.95
CA GLY A 22 -4.45 13.33 6.60
C GLY A 22 -3.62 12.37 5.74
N ALA A 23 -3.38 11.14 6.21
CA ALA A 23 -2.73 10.11 5.41
C ALA A 23 -3.63 9.70 4.25
N CYS A 24 -3.15 9.94 3.03
CA CYS A 24 -3.85 9.53 1.81
C CYS A 24 -3.56 8.08 1.42
N PHE A 25 -2.45 7.53 1.91
CA PHE A 25 -1.98 6.16 1.66
C PHE A 25 -0.98 5.75 2.75
N GLY A 26 -0.90 4.45 3.06
CA GLY A 26 0.12 3.90 3.94
C GLY A 26 -0.06 2.38 4.12
N SER A 27 1.01 1.72 4.56
CA SER A 27 0.97 0.33 5.03
C SER A 27 0.76 0.32 6.53
N LEU A 28 -0.20 -0.45 7.03
CA LEU A 28 -0.48 -0.54 8.46
C LEU A 28 -0.20 -1.96 8.94
N ASP A 29 0.53 -2.04 10.04
CA ASP A 29 0.92 -3.31 10.64
C ASP A 29 0.06 -3.62 11.86
N PHE A 30 -0.41 -4.86 11.92
CA PHE A 30 -1.23 -5.39 13.00
C PHE A 30 -0.68 -6.73 13.50
N ALA A 31 -0.78 -6.96 14.80
CA ALA A 31 -0.65 -8.28 15.40
C ALA A 31 -2.03 -8.82 15.80
N ILE A 32 -2.22 -10.13 15.70
CA ILE A 32 -3.43 -10.81 16.19
C ILE A 32 -3.02 -11.64 17.40
N ASP A 33 -3.67 -11.43 18.55
CA ASP A 33 -3.39 -12.22 19.75
C ASP A 33 -4.10 -13.59 19.74
N ASP A 34 -3.93 -14.37 20.81
CA ASP A 34 -4.49 -15.72 20.91
C ASP A 34 -6.02 -15.74 21.12
N GLN A 35 -6.63 -14.59 21.41
CA GLN A 35 -8.08 -14.41 21.44
C GLN A 35 -8.65 -13.92 20.09
N GLY A 36 -7.79 -13.58 19.13
CA GLY A 36 -8.18 -13.07 17.82
C GLY A 36 -8.37 -11.55 17.77
N GLU A 37 -7.97 -10.83 18.81
CA GLU A 37 -8.02 -9.36 18.83
C GLU A 37 -6.88 -8.76 18.01
N TRP A 38 -7.17 -7.68 17.29
CA TRP A 38 -6.23 -7.00 16.40
C TRP A 38 -5.59 -5.81 17.10
N TRP A 39 -4.27 -5.86 17.23
CA TRP A 39 -3.44 -4.83 17.86
C TRP A 39 -2.73 -4.02 16.78
N PHE A 40 -3.04 -2.72 16.70
CA PHE A 40 -2.33 -1.78 15.82
C PHE A 40 -0.90 -1.58 16.33
N LEU A 41 0.07 -1.71 15.43
CA LEU A 41 1.49 -1.52 15.74
C LEU A 41 1.99 -0.18 15.20
N GLU A 42 1.93 0.00 13.88
CA GLU A 42 2.40 1.21 13.22
C GLU A 42 1.70 1.48 11.88
N ILE A 43 1.91 2.70 11.38
CA ILE A 43 1.67 3.05 9.98
C ILE A 43 3.00 3.49 9.36
N ASN A 44 3.29 2.94 8.18
CA ASN A 44 4.39 3.38 7.33
C ASN A 44 3.84 4.00 6.04
N GLU A 45 3.84 5.34 5.96
CA GLU A 45 3.39 6.10 4.79
C GLU A 45 4.25 5.87 3.54
N GLN A 46 5.51 5.45 3.73
CA GLN A 46 6.46 5.13 2.66
C GLN A 46 6.69 3.61 2.54
N GLY A 47 5.80 2.80 3.11
CA GLY A 47 5.94 1.35 3.17
C GLY A 47 6.09 0.75 1.77
N GLN A 48 7.08 -0.14 1.61
CA GLN A 48 7.19 -0.95 0.40
C GLN A 48 6.07 -1.97 0.39
N PHE A 49 5.20 -1.93 -0.62
CA PHE A 49 4.02 -2.82 -0.72
C PHE A 49 4.03 -3.71 -1.97
N LEU A 50 4.83 -3.38 -2.98
CA LEU A 50 4.82 -4.08 -4.28
C LEU A 50 5.24 -5.55 -4.19
N TRP A 51 6.00 -5.92 -3.15
CA TRP A 51 6.36 -7.32 -2.91
C TRP A 51 5.12 -8.21 -2.68
N LEU A 52 3.98 -7.66 -2.24
CA LEU A 52 2.75 -8.43 -2.04
C LEU A 52 2.24 -9.09 -3.34
N ASP A 53 2.43 -8.43 -4.48
CA ASP A 53 2.03 -8.97 -5.78
C ASP A 53 2.81 -10.24 -6.13
N ASP A 54 4.06 -10.35 -5.67
CA ASP A 54 4.91 -11.53 -5.87
C ASP A 54 4.45 -12.74 -5.03
N PHE A 55 3.91 -12.49 -3.84
CA PHE A 55 3.41 -13.55 -2.95
C PHE A 55 1.96 -13.94 -3.20
N ASN A 56 1.17 -13.03 -3.78
CA ASN A 56 -0.22 -13.26 -4.12
C ASN A 56 -0.65 -12.35 -5.29
N PRO A 57 -0.58 -12.84 -6.55
CA PRO A 57 -0.96 -12.06 -7.73
C PRO A 57 -2.40 -11.54 -7.73
N ARG A 58 -3.26 -12.06 -6.85
CA ARG A 58 -4.67 -11.61 -6.71
C ARG A 58 -4.82 -10.33 -5.89
N VAL A 59 -3.77 -9.86 -5.20
CA VAL A 59 -3.86 -8.62 -4.40
C VAL A 59 -3.77 -7.36 -5.26
N THR A 60 -3.19 -7.46 -6.46
CA THR A 60 -3.17 -6.42 -7.51
C THR A 60 -2.73 -5.03 -7.00
N MET A 61 -1.77 -4.96 -6.07
CA MET A 61 -1.44 -3.70 -5.38
C MET A 61 -0.87 -2.67 -6.34
N MET A 62 -0.06 -3.07 -7.32
CA MET A 62 0.43 -2.13 -8.33
C MET A 62 -0.72 -1.51 -9.12
N GLN A 63 -1.69 -2.32 -9.56
CA GLN A 63 -2.84 -1.87 -10.35
C GLN A 63 -3.74 -0.92 -9.54
N LYS A 64 -4.03 -1.26 -8.27
CA LYS A 64 -4.80 -0.40 -7.36
C LYS A 64 -4.09 0.93 -7.08
N PHE A 65 -2.77 0.88 -6.89
CA PHE A 65 -1.98 2.09 -6.66
C PHE A 65 -1.96 3.00 -7.89
N LEU A 66 -1.76 2.43 -9.10
CA LEU A 66 -1.85 3.18 -10.35
C LEU A 66 -3.26 3.75 -10.58
N ALA A 67 -4.31 2.98 -10.28
CA ALA A 67 -5.68 3.46 -10.30
C ALA A 67 -5.88 4.66 -9.36
N PHE A 68 -5.34 4.60 -8.15
CA PHE A 68 -5.40 5.68 -7.16
C PHE A 68 -4.72 6.96 -7.67
N VAL A 69 -3.44 6.89 -8.05
CA VAL A 69 -2.66 8.09 -8.44
C VAL A 69 -3.15 8.72 -9.76
N THR A 70 -3.78 7.94 -10.63
CA THR A 70 -4.34 8.42 -11.90
C THR A 70 -5.82 8.77 -11.84
N THR A 71 -6.46 8.68 -10.66
CA THR A 71 -7.90 8.97 -10.52
C THR A 71 -8.18 10.44 -10.84
N PRO A 72 -9.04 10.75 -11.83
CA PRO A 72 -9.39 12.13 -12.14
C PRO A 72 -10.13 12.79 -10.97
N PRO A 73 -9.88 14.09 -10.72
CA PRO A 73 -10.66 14.84 -9.74
C PRO A 73 -12.17 14.73 -10.01
N GLY A 74 -12.94 14.38 -8.97
CA GLY A 74 -14.40 14.22 -9.08
C GLY A 74 -14.87 12.89 -9.72
N SER A 75 -13.96 11.95 -9.99
CA SER A 75 -14.34 10.60 -10.39
C SER A 75 -15.22 9.94 -9.33
N LYS A 76 -16.26 9.22 -9.79
CA LYS A 76 -17.12 8.37 -8.94
C LYS A 76 -16.75 6.89 -9.03
N GLN A 77 -15.80 6.54 -9.90
CA GLN A 77 -15.36 5.17 -10.08
C GLN A 77 -14.55 4.71 -8.87
N THR A 78 -14.73 3.46 -8.45
CA THR A 78 -13.92 2.86 -7.39
C THR A 78 -12.51 2.52 -7.88
N LEU A 79 -11.60 2.17 -6.97
CA LEU A 79 -10.27 1.72 -7.34
C LEU A 79 -10.33 0.38 -8.10
N GLU A 80 -11.19 -0.54 -7.66
CA GLU A 80 -11.39 -1.86 -8.26
C GLU A 80 -11.96 -1.76 -9.68
N GLU A 81 -12.82 -0.78 -9.96
CA GLU A 81 -13.32 -0.52 -11.32
C GLU A 81 -12.20 -0.03 -12.25
N ARG A 82 -11.17 0.62 -11.70
CA ARG A 82 -10.08 1.25 -12.44
C ARG A 82 -8.79 0.42 -12.48
N GLU A 83 -8.62 -0.57 -11.61
CA GLU A 83 -7.38 -1.37 -11.54
C GLU A 83 -7.11 -2.12 -12.86
N SER A 84 -8.18 -2.55 -13.54
CA SER A 84 -8.12 -3.25 -14.84
C SER A 84 -7.59 -2.38 -16.00
N LEU A 85 -7.44 -1.07 -15.81
CA LEU A 85 -6.82 -0.18 -16.80
C LEU A 85 -5.29 -0.37 -16.89
N PHE A 86 -4.70 -1.04 -15.90
CA PHE A 86 -3.26 -1.21 -15.77
C PHE A 86 -2.87 -2.69 -15.86
N PRO A 87 -1.70 -3.02 -16.43
CA PRO A 87 -1.17 -4.38 -16.34
C PRO A 87 -0.84 -4.74 -14.89
N SER A 88 -0.87 -6.02 -14.57
CA SER A 88 -0.30 -6.55 -13.33
C SER A 88 1.21 -6.32 -13.26
N LEU A 89 1.79 -6.43 -12.05
CA LEU A 89 3.24 -6.28 -11.87
C LEU A 89 4.04 -7.31 -12.70
N ALA A 90 3.52 -8.53 -12.83
CA ALA A 90 4.12 -9.59 -13.62
C ALA A 90 4.15 -9.22 -15.12
N GLU A 91 3.00 -8.82 -15.68
CA GLU A 91 2.90 -8.40 -17.08
C GLU A 91 3.79 -7.19 -17.38
N TYR A 92 3.88 -6.23 -16.45
CA TYR A 92 4.79 -5.09 -16.59
C TYR A 92 6.26 -5.53 -16.65
N ARG A 93 6.69 -6.42 -15.75
CA ARG A 93 8.07 -6.93 -15.74
C ARG A 93 8.40 -7.73 -17.01
N GLU A 94 7.44 -8.47 -17.55
CA GLU A 94 7.58 -9.22 -18.81
C GLU A 94 7.62 -8.32 -20.05
N SER A 95 7.10 -7.09 -19.97
CA SER A 95 7.04 -6.16 -21.10
C SER A 95 8.41 -5.66 -21.60
N GLY A 96 9.48 -5.90 -20.84
CA GLY A 96 10.83 -5.41 -21.16
C GLY A 96 10.98 -3.90 -21.01
N ALA A 97 10.08 -3.24 -20.26
CA ALA A 97 10.22 -1.84 -19.90
C ALA A 97 11.59 -1.60 -19.21
N PRO A 98 12.33 -0.55 -19.59
CA PRO A 98 13.64 -0.29 -18.99
C PRO A 98 13.46 -0.03 -17.49
N GLU A 99 14.26 -0.74 -16.69
CA GLU A 99 14.40 -0.48 -15.26
C GLU A 99 15.13 0.87 -15.13
N GLU A 100 14.38 1.96 -15.09
CA GLU A 100 14.94 3.29 -14.83
C GLU A 100 15.33 3.31 -13.34
N VAL A 101 16.54 2.84 -13.04
CA VAL A 101 17.11 2.89 -11.69
C VAL A 101 17.25 4.36 -11.33
N ALA A 102 16.32 4.87 -10.52
CA ALA A 102 16.46 6.20 -9.94
C ALA A 102 17.84 6.25 -9.24
N PRO A 103 18.65 7.30 -9.45
CA PRO A 103 19.93 7.40 -8.76
C PRO A 103 19.68 7.29 -7.26
N GLU A 104 20.44 6.42 -6.58
CA GLU A 104 20.39 6.34 -5.12
C GLU A 104 20.59 7.74 -4.54
N VAL A 105 19.51 8.36 -4.06
CA VAL A 105 19.64 9.59 -3.29
C VAL A 105 20.16 9.15 -1.93
N ASN A 106 21.47 9.22 -1.74
CA ASN A 106 22.08 9.11 -0.43
C ASN A 106 21.68 10.36 0.37
N VAL A 107 20.44 10.37 0.86
CA VAL A 107 20.02 11.28 1.91
C VAL A 107 20.71 10.75 3.15
N GLY A 108 21.93 11.21 3.41
CA GLY A 108 22.63 10.93 4.65
C GLY A 108 21.70 11.27 5.80
N ALA A 109 21.06 10.24 6.37
CA ALA A 109 20.28 10.36 7.57
C ALA A 109 21.28 10.70 8.67
N ASN A 110 21.50 11.98 8.90
CA ASN A 110 22.16 12.45 10.10
C ASN A 110 21.24 12.09 11.26
N PHE A 111 21.45 10.90 11.83
CA PHE A 111 20.95 10.56 13.14
C PHE A 111 21.57 11.57 14.11
N ILE A 112 20.80 12.60 14.47
CA ILE A 112 21.15 13.43 15.61
C ILE A 112 20.87 12.57 16.84
N SER A 113 21.91 11.89 17.34
CA SER A 113 21.88 11.30 18.67
C SER A 113 21.85 12.46 19.66
N THR A 114 20.72 12.66 20.34
CA THR A 114 20.72 13.43 21.58
C THR A 114 21.11 12.48 22.70
N GLU A 115 22.37 12.58 23.13
CA GLU A 115 22.75 12.13 24.49
C GLU A 115 21.94 12.88 25.56
#